data_AF-A0A522F3H7-F1
#
_entry.id   AF-A0A522F3H7-F1
#
_cell.length_a   1.000
_cell.length_b   1.000
_cell.length_c   1.000
_cell.angle_alpha   90.00
_cell.angle_beta   90.00
_cell.angle_gamma   90.00
#
_symmetry.space_group_name_H-M   'P 1'
#
loop_
_entity.id
_entity.type
_entity.pdbx_description
1 polymer ?
#
loop_
_entity_poly.entity_id
_entity_poly.type
_entity_poly.pdbx_seq_one_letter_code
_entity_poly.pdbx_strand_id
1 'polypeptide(L)'
;MKHLTLTPELYRYMLDKSLREHPSLKGLRQETAQMELANMQVAPEQAQFMQFLLRVLRAKNVLELGTFTGYSALAMALALPDDGQLITLDVSEEWTSKAFPFW
;
A
#
# COMPACT_ATOMS: atom_id res chain seq x y z
N MET A 1 25.01 5.08 -18.13
CA MET A 1 23.93 5.59 -17.25
C MET A 1 24.44 5.52 -15.81
N LYS A 2 24.32 6.56 -14.99
CA LYS A 2 24.71 6.49 -13.57
C LYS A 2 23.48 6.03 -12.77
N HIS A 3 23.65 5.02 -11.92
CA HIS A 3 22.61 4.54 -11.01
C HIS A 3 22.96 4.94 -9.58
N LEU A 4 21.95 5.30 -8.78
CA LEU A 4 22.09 5.59 -7.36
C LEU A 4 21.92 4.30 -6.56
N THR A 5 22.90 3.95 -5.74
CA THR A 5 22.76 2.83 -4.79
C THR A 5 21.90 3.25 -3.62
N LEU A 6 20.79 2.54 -3.40
CA LEU A 6 19.90 2.79 -2.27
C LEU A 6 20.41 2.05 -1.03
N THR A 7 21.16 2.75 -0.17
CA THR A 7 21.62 2.20 1.12
C THR A 7 20.50 2.24 2.17
N PRO A 8 20.59 1.44 3.26
CA PRO A 8 19.60 1.49 4.35
C PRO A 8 19.43 2.89 4.97
N GLU A 9 20.50 3.67 5.07
CA GLU A 9 20.48 5.03 5.61
C GLU A 9 19.73 5.97 4.67
N LEU A 10 19.98 5.86 3.37
CA LEU A 10 19.29 6.65 2.36
C LEU A 10 17.81 6.27 2.26
N TYR A 11 17.50 4.98 2.36
CA TYR A 11 16.12 4.50 2.42
C TYR A 11 15.39 5.06 3.64
N ARG A 12 16.00 4.99 4.83
CA ARG A 12 15.42 5.57 6.05
C ARG A 12 15.24 7.08 5.94
N TYR A 13 16.21 7.80 5.37
CA TYR A 13 16.10 9.23 5.11
C TYR A 13 14.92 9.55 4.17
N MET A 14 14.77 8.80 3.08
CA MET A 14 13.65 8.96 2.15
C MET A 14 12.30 8.78 2.85
N LEU A 15 12.16 7.74 3.68
CA LEU A 15 10.92 7.51 4.43
C LEU A 15 10.67 8.64 5.44
N ASP A 16 11.66 9.01 6.24
CA ASP A 16 11.55 10.08 7.25
C ASP A 16 11.16 11.44 6.65
N LYS A 17 11.68 11.77 5.46
CA LYS A 17 11.45 13.08 4.83
C LYS A 17 10.24 13.14 3.92
N SER A 18 9.72 12.02 3.44
CA SER A 18 8.69 12.03 2.39
C SER A 18 7.43 11.23 2.70
N LEU A 19 7.48 10.23 3.59
CA LEU A 19 6.35 9.35 3.82
C LEU A 19 5.25 10.07 4.63
N ARG A 20 4.03 10.06 4.09
CA ARG A 20 2.81 10.61 4.70
C ARG A 20 1.78 9.48 4.79
N GLU A 21 2.05 8.52 5.67
CA GLU A 21 1.25 7.31 5.82
C GLU A 21 0.00 7.56 6.68
N HIS A 22 -1.17 7.15 6.18
CA HIS A 22 -2.42 7.21 6.94
C HIS A 22 -2.35 6.31 8.19
N PRO A 23 -2.96 6.67 9.33
CA PRO A 23 -2.94 5.83 10.53
C PRO A 23 -3.39 4.39 10.32
N SER A 24 -4.48 4.16 9.56
CA SER A 24 -4.96 2.80 9.24
C SER A 24 -3.95 2.00 8.42
N LEU A 25 -3.26 2.64 7.46
CA LEU A 25 -2.17 2.00 6.71
C LEU A 25 -1.02 1.61 7.64
N LYS A 26 -0.58 2.53 8.49
CA LYS A 26 0.49 2.27 9.46
C LYS A 26 0.14 1.10 10.38
N GLY A 27 -1.10 1.07 10.88
CA GLY A 27 -1.61 -0.02 11.71
C GLY A 27 -1.57 -1.36 10.97
N LEU A 28 -2.13 -1.42 9.75
CA LEU A 28 -2.16 -2.64 8.95
C LEU A 28 -0.76 -3.15 8.61
N ARG A 29 0.18 -2.25 8.28
CA ARG A 29 1.57 -2.60 8.00
C ARG A 29 2.28 -3.14 9.25
N GLN A 30 1.99 -2.57 10.42
CA GLN A 30 2.57 -3.05 11.69
C GLN A 30 2.03 -4.43 12.06
N GLU A 31 0.75 -4.70 11.82
CA GLU A 31 0.14 -6.01 12.03
C GLU A 31 0.71 -7.05 11.05
N THR A 32 0.74 -6.71 9.76
CA THR A 32 1.29 -7.57 8.70
C THR A 32 2.76 -7.91 8.95
N ALA A 33 3.55 -6.98 9.50
CA ALA A 33 4.96 -7.20 9.82
C ALA A 33 5.23 -8.31 10.84
N GLN A 34 4.21 -8.76 11.59
CA GLN A 34 4.31 -9.88 12.52
C GLN A 34 4.00 -11.25 11.87
N MET A 35 3.62 -11.28 10.60
CA MET A 35 3.18 -12.49 9.89
C MET A 35 4.34 -13.10 9.08
N GLU A 36 4.32 -14.43 8.90
CA GLU A 36 5.41 -15.17 8.23
C GLU A 36 5.68 -14.71 6.79
N LEU A 37 4.66 -14.19 6.10
CA LEU A 37 4.72 -13.76 4.70
C LEU A 37 4.67 -12.23 4.53
N ALA A 38 5.08 -11.47 5.56
CA ALA A 38 5.03 -10.01 5.56
C ALA A 38 5.72 -9.34 4.35
N ASN A 39 6.74 -9.99 3.79
CA ASN A 39 7.49 -9.53 2.62
C ASN A 39 6.68 -9.56 1.31
N MET A 40 5.50 -10.17 1.28
CA MET A 40 4.58 -10.10 0.14
C MET A 40 3.92 -8.72 0.01
N GLN A 41 3.87 -7.95 1.10
CA GLN A 41 3.29 -6.61 1.10
C GLN A 41 4.19 -5.60 0.36
N VAL A 42 3.57 -4.70 -0.40
CA VAL A 42 4.28 -3.52 -0.93
C VAL A 42 4.83 -2.63 0.19
N ALA A 43 5.95 -1.96 -0.10
CA ALA A 43 6.58 -1.02 0.80
C ALA A 43 5.74 0.29 0.93
N PRO A 44 5.83 1.01 2.06
CA PRO A 44 4.98 2.18 2.31
C PRO A 44 5.15 3.32 1.29
N GLU A 45 6.37 3.55 0.80
CA GLU A 45 6.65 4.51 -0.27
C GLU A 45 6.07 4.07 -1.62
N GLN A 46 5.98 2.77 -1.89
CA GLN A 46 5.37 2.24 -3.11
C GLN A 46 3.85 2.47 -3.06
N ALA A 47 3.22 2.23 -1.91
CA ALA A 47 1.82 2.57 -1.71
C ALA A 47 1.54 4.07 -1.84
N GLN A 48 2.39 4.93 -1.28
CA GLN A 48 2.29 6.38 -1.48
C GLN A 48 2.46 6.78 -2.95
N PHE A 49 3.35 6.12 -3.68
CA PHE A 49 3.54 6.35 -5.11
C PHE A 49 2.31 5.93 -5.92
N MET A 50 1.71 4.78 -5.62
CA MET A 50 0.45 4.36 -6.26
C MET A 50 -0.67 5.37 -6.01
N GLN A 51 -0.81 5.89 -4.79
CA GLN A 51 -1.76 6.96 -4.50
C GLN A 51 -1.51 8.22 -5.34
N PHE A 52 -0.26 8.62 -5.51
CA PHE A 52 0.09 9.74 -6.39
C PHE A 52 -0.32 9.47 -7.83
N LEU A 53 -0.01 8.28 -8.36
CA LEU A 53 -0.42 7.87 -9.71
C LEU A 53 -1.94 7.93 -9.91
N LEU A 54 -2.72 7.36 -8.98
CA LEU A 54 -4.18 7.38 -9.07
C LEU A 54 -4.74 8.81 -9.11
N ARG A 55 -4.21 9.71 -8.28
CA ARG A 55 -4.63 11.13 -8.26
C ARG A 55 -4.28 11.85 -9.56
N VAL A 56 -3.06 11.66 -10.09
CA VAL A 56 -2.63 12.31 -11.33
C VAL A 56 -3.40 11.77 -12.54
N LEU A 57 -3.68 10.46 -12.56
CA LEU A 57 -4.48 9.81 -13.59
C LEU A 57 -5.99 10.09 -13.44
N ARG A 58 -6.42 10.67 -12.32
CA ARG A 58 -7.84 10.88 -11.96
C ARG A 58 -8.63 9.58 -12.05
N ALA A 59 -8.04 8.50 -11.54
CA ALA A 59 -8.66 7.18 -11.55
C ALA A 59 -9.96 7.18 -10.74
N LYS A 60 -10.97 6.48 -11.26
CA LYS A 60 -12.24 6.21 -10.56
C LYS A 60 -12.50 4.73 -10.37
N ASN A 61 -11.95 3.87 -11.22
CA ASN A 61 -12.12 2.43 -11.14
C ASN A 61 -10.74 1.78 -11.12
N VAL A 62 -10.46 0.99 -10.09
CA VAL A 62 -9.19 0.29 -9.91
C VAL A 62 -9.47 -1.20 -9.76
N LEU A 63 -8.74 -2.02 -10.52
CA LEU A 63 -8.68 -3.46 -10.34
C LEU A 63 -7.30 -3.83 -9.81
N GLU A 64 -7.26 -4.52 -8.69
CA GLU A 64 -6.05 -5.08 -8.09
C GLU A 64 -6.11 -6.61 -8.14
N LEU A 65 -4.98 -7.23 -8.46
CA LEU A 65 -4.79 -8.68 -8.43
C LEU A 65 -3.72 -9.01 -7.40
N GLY A 66 -4.08 -9.79 -6.37
CA GLY A 66 -3.27 -10.03 -5.18
C GLY A 66 -3.54 -8.97 -4.12
N THR A 67 -4.50 -9.25 -3.23
CA THR A 67 -4.84 -8.39 -2.09
C THR A 67 -3.90 -8.62 -0.91
N PHE A 68 -3.51 -9.88 -0.66
CA PHE A 68 -2.85 -10.32 0.56
C PHE A 68 -3.56 -9.75 1.81
N THR A 69 -2.85 -9.03 2.69
CA THR A 69 -3.42 -8.38 3.86
C THR A 69 -4.11 -7.05 3.56
N GLY A 70 -4.13 -6.60 2.30
CA GLY A 70 -4.92 -5.46 1.84
C GLY A 70 -4.28 -4.08 1.98
N TYR A 71 -2.97 -3.99 2.21
CA TYR A 71 -2.28 -2.69 2.38
C TYR A 71 -2.30 -1.82 1.12
N SER A 72 -2.02 -2.40 -0.05
CA SER A 72 -2.10 -1.69 -1.34
C SER A 72 -3.55 -1.35 -1.71
N ALA A 73 -4.49 -2.28 -1.48
CA ALA A 73 -5.93 -2.05 -1.65
C ALA A 73 -6.40 -0.82 -0.84
N LEU A 74 -6.09 -0.79 0.46
CA LEU A 74 -6.44 0.32 1.35
C LEU A 74 -5.79 1.63 0.89
N ALA A 75 -4.51 1.59 0.51
CA ALA A 75 -3.80 2.78 0.04
C ALA A 75 -4.44 3.35 -1.22
N MET A 76 -4.75 2.50 -2.19
CA MET A 76 -5.40 2.90 -3.44
C MET A 76 -6.81 3.44 -3.18
N ALA A 77 -7.61 2.77 -2.34
CA ALA A 77 -8.95 3.23 -1.96
C ALA A 77 -8.94 4.63 -1.33
N LEU A 78 -7.99 4.91 -0.42
CA LEU A 78 -7.80 6.23 0.21
C LEU A 78 -7.38 7.35 -0.78
N ALA A 79 -6.97 7.00 -2.01
CA ALA A 79 -6.61 7.97 -3.05
C ALA A 79 -7.70 8.18 -4.09
N LEU A 80 -8.74 7.35 -4.10
CA LEU A 80 -9.89 7.50 -4.98
C LEU A 80 -10.81 8.63 -4.49
N PRO A 81 -11.57 9.27 -5.40
CA PRO A 81 -12.65 10.15 -5.00
C PRO A 81 -13.76 9.36 -4.28
N ASP A 82 -14.66 10.06 -3.58
CA ASP A 82 -15.79 9.43 -2.87
C ASP A 82 -16.69 8.57 -3.77
N ASP A 83 -16.75 8.87 -5.07
CA ASP A 83 -17.49 8.11 -6.08
C ASP A 83 -16.62 7.07 -6.82
N GLY A 84 -15.40 6.82 -6.32
CA GLY A 84 -14.47 5.84 -6.86
C GLY A 84 -14.70 4.44 -6.29
N GLN A 85 -14.32 3.44 -7.07
CA GLN A 85 -14.41 2.03 -6.73
C GLN A 85 -13.08 1.33 -6.91
N LEU A 86 -12.73 0.49 -5.93
CA LEU A 86 -11.63 -0.45 -6.01
C LEU A 86 -12.17 -1.87 -5.87
N ILE A 87 -11.80 -2.73 -6.81
CA ILE A 87 -12.02 -4.17 -6.73
C ILE A 87 -10.64 -4.80 -6.56
N THR A 88 -10.45 -5.54 -5.47
CA THR A 88 -9.24 -6.33 -5.23
C THR A 88 -9.60 -7.81 -5.19
N LEU A 89 -8.78 -8.63 -5.82
CA LEU A 89 -9.02 -10.06 -5.99
C LEU A 89 -7.86 -10.85 -5.38
N ASP A 90 -8.18 -11.76 -4.47
CA ASP A 90 -7.25 -12.73 -3.94
C ASP A 90 -7.89 -14.12 -3.89
N VAL A 91 -7.04 -15.14 -3.88
CA VAL A 91 -7.47 -16.54 -3.74
C VAL A 91 -7.60 -16.96 -2.27
N SER A 92 -7.02 -16.19 -1.34
CA SER A 92 -6.97 -16.52 0.08
C SER A 92 -7.87 -15.61 0.92
N GLU A 93 -8.99 -16.15 1.39
CA GLU A 93 -9.84 -15.50 2.39
C GLU A 93 -9.12 -15.31 3.73
N GLU A 94 -8.21 -16.25 4.08
CA GLU A 94 -7.41 -16.15 5.30
C GLU A 94 -6.62 -14.84 5.35
N TRP A 95 -5.99 -14.46 4.23
CA TRP A 95 -5.21 -13.23 4.15
C TRP A 95 -6.08 -11.98 4.04
N THR A 96 -7.11 -12.01 3.19
CA THR A 96 -7.98 -10.84 3.00
C THR A 96 -8.77 -10.51 4.27
N SER A 97 -9.08 -11.51 5.10
CA SER A 97 -9.75 -11.29 6.39
C SER A 97 -9.00 -10.37 7.34
N LYS A 98 -7.66 -10.26 7.20
CA LYS A 98 -6.81 -9.37 8.02
C LYS A 98 -7.00 -7.90 7.68
N ALA A 99 -7.58 -7.60 6.54
CA ALA A 99 -7.74 -6.23 6.06
C ALA A 99 -8.94 -5.51 6.70
N PHE A 100 -10.01 -6.25 7.02
CA PHE A 100 -11.29 -5.70 7.48
C PHE A 100 -11.23 -4.80 8.73
N PRO A 101 -10.36 -5.03 9.74
CA PRO A 101 -10.23 -4.11 10.87
C PRO A 101 -9.69 -2.72 10.50
N PHE A 102 -9.08 -2.59 9.32
CA PHE A 102 -8.42 -1.36 8.85
C PHE A 102 -9.15 -0.66 7.69
N TRP A 103 -10.05 -1.36 7.02
CA TRP A 103 -10.87 -0.86 5.91
C TRP A 103 -12.05 -0.02 6.41
#